data_AF-A0A7V1ZWW5-F1
#
_entry.id   AF-A0A7V1ZWW5-F1
#
_cell.length_a   1.000
_cell.length_b   1.000
_cell.length_c   1.000
_cell.angle_alpha   90.00
_cell.angle_beta   90.00
_cell.angle_gamma   90.00
#
_symmetry.space_group_name_H-M   'P 1'
#
loop_
_entity.id
_entity.type
_entity.pdbx_description
1 polymer ?
#
loop_
_entity_poly.entity_id
_entity_poly.type
_entity_poly.pdbx_seq_one_letter_code
_entity_poly.pdbx_strand_id
1 'polypeptide(L)'
;MDSRKVKDLMVSLENYAVIYENATLFDAVIALEEAQAKLPPGRMKHRAVLIKDKSGKIVGKLGHLAFLKALEPKYSSLGDLKTLARAGLSAEFVNSMMETYKFWDYKFEDICRRARNIVVKDVCHPISENIDENAPLSEAIHKFVMWQSLSIPVIRGNDIVGVLRLSDLYSEIANVIKTTCAPDSDEPGRIK
;
A
#
# COMPACT_ATOMS: atom_id res chain seq x y z
N MET A 1 15.63 26.73 -5.00
CA MET A 1 14.32 26.15 -4.67
C MET A 1 14.23 24.83 -5.40
N ASP A 2 14.33 23.72 -4.68
CA ASP A 2 14.28 22.39 -5.26
C ASP A 2 12.86 22.14 -5.79
N SER A 3 12.72 22.02 -7.11
CA SER A 3 11.43 22.04 -7.82
C SER A 3 10.88 20.65 -8.11
N ARG A 4 11.33 19.63 -7.37
CA ARG A 4 10.95 18.23 -7.61
C ARG A 4 9.45 18.03 -7.40
N LYS A 5 8.81 17.46 -8.41
CA LYS A 5 7.37 17.18 -8.46
C LYS A 5 7.11 15.70 -8.29
N VAL A 6 5.89 15.37 -7.88
CA VAL A 6 5.44 13.99 -7.72
C VAL A 6 5.64 13.16 -8.99
N LYS A 7 5.33 13.72 -10.16
CA LYS A 7 5.47 13.02 -11.45
C LYS A 7 6.89 12.58 -11.78
N ASP A 8 7.89 13.23 -11.20
CA ASP A 8 9.30 12.91 -11.44
C ASP A 8 9.69 11.58 -10.76
N LEU A 9 8.90 11.16 -9.77
CA LEU A 9 9.18 9.99 -8.94
C LEU A 9 8.09 8.90 -9.00
N MET A 10 6.88 9.24 -9.47
CA MET A 10 5.78 8.30 -9.54
C MET A 10 6.07 7.14 -10.50
N VAL A 11 5.40 6.02 -10.27
CA VAL A 11 5.30 4.94 -11.25
C VAL A 11 4.09 5.21 -12.15
N SER A 12 4.30 5.36 -13.45
CA SER A 12 3.23 5.49 -14.44
C SER A 12 2.27 4.30 -14.40
N LEU A 13 0.98 4.56 -14.68
CA LEU A 13 -0.06 3.53 -14.66
C LEU A 13 0.25 2.33 -15.57
N GLU A 14 0.88 2.58 -16.72
CA GLU A 14 1.31 1.56 -17.69
C GLU A 14 2.30 0.53 -17.11
N ASN A 15 3.05 0.92 -16.08
CA ASN A 15 4.05 0.10 -15.40
C ASN A 15 3.53 -0.42 -14.05
N TYR A 16 2.21 -0.34 -13.80
CA TYR A 16 1.60 -0.75 -12.55
C TYR A 16 0.60 -1.89 -12.80
N ALA A 17 0.45 -2.79 -11.83
CA ALA A 17 -0.53 -3.86 -11.91
C ALA A 17 -1.96 -3.29 -11.84
N VAL A 18 -2.76 -3.50 -12.88
CA VAL A 18 -4.17 -3.06 -12.95
C VAL A 18 -5.07 -4.23 -13.32
N ILE A 19 -6.13 -4.44 -12.54
CA ILE A 19 -7.13 -5.51 -12.75
C ILE A 19 -8.55 -4.93 -12.73
N TYR A 20 -9.51 -5.65 -13.30
CA TYR A 20 -10.92 -5.25 -13.25
C TYR A 20 -11.54 -5.51 -11.86
N GLU A 21 -12.55 -4.72 -11.50
CA GLU A 21 -13.24 -4.75 -10.20
C GLU A 21 -13.92 -6.09 -9.86
N ASN A 22 -14.28 -6.87 -10.87
CA ASN A 22 -14.87 -8.20 -10.71
C ASN A 22 -13.83 -9.33 -10.65
N ALA A 23 -12.53 -9.02 -10.72
CA ALA A 23 -11.47 -10.01 -10.56
C ALA A 23 -11.41 -10.54 -9.13
N THR A 24 -10.73 -11.67 -8.94
CA THR A 24 -10.56 -12.31 -7.63
C THR A 24 -9.25 -11.91 -6.96
N LEU A 25 -9.10 -12.21 -5.67
CA LEU A 25 -7.80 -12.08 -4.99
C LEU A 25 -6.72 -12.95 -5.64
N PHE A 26 -7.08 -14.11 -6.19
CA PHE A 26 -6.16 -14.95 -6.95
C PHE A 26 -5.62 -14.20 -8.17
N ASP A 27 -6.50 -13.59 -8.96
CA ASP A 27 -6.11 -12.80 -10.14
C ASP A 27 -5.22 -11.61 -9.75
N ALA A 28 -5.48 -11.00 -8.59
CA ALA A 28 -4.65 -9.93 -8.05
C ALA A 28 -3.21 -10.39 -7.73
N VAL A 29 -3.04 -11.62 -7.22
CA VAL A 29 -1.70 -12.19 -6.98
C VAL A 29 -0.96 -12.36 -8.30
N ILE A 30 -1.60 -13.00 -9.29
CA ILE A 30 -1.00 -13.24 -10.61
C ILE A 30 -0.61 -11.91 -11.27
N ALA A 31 -1.52 -10.94 -11.31
CA ALA A 31 -1.24 -9.62 -11.90
C ALA A 31 -0.09 -8.88 -11.19
N LEU A 32 0.00 -8.99 -9.86
CA LEU A 32 1.07 -8.37 -9.10
C LEU A 32 2.42 -9.06 -9.35
N GLU A 33 2.44 -10.39 -9.47
CA GLU A 33 3.64 -11.15 -9.82
C GLU A 33 4.16 -10.79 -11.22
N GLU A 34 3.27 -10.75 -12.21
CA GLU A 34 3.62 -10.37 -13.58
C GLU A 34 4.17 -8.94 -13.67
N ALA A 35 3.55 -7.99 -12.97
CA ALA A 35 4.04 -6.61 -12.92
C ALA A 35 5.42 -6.52 -12.26
N GLN A 36 5.64 -7.27 -11.18
CA GLN A 36 6.94 -7.31 -10.51
C GLN A 36 8.03 -7.96 -11.37
N ALA A 37 7.70 -8.98 -12.17
CA ALA A 37 8.65 -9.63 -13.08
C ALA A 37 9.14 -8.69 -14.20
N LYS A 38 8.33 -7.69 -14.56
CA LYS A 38 8.67 -6.67 -15.57
C LYS A 38 9.54 -5.53 -14.99
N LEU A 39 9.72 -5.46 -13.67
CA LEU A 39 10.54 -4.41 -13.07
C LEU A 39 12.03 -4.62 -13.36
N PRO A 40 12.77 -3.57 -13.73
CA PRO A 40 14.22 -3.62 -13.84
C PRO A 40 14.88 -4.08 -12.52
N PRO A 41 16.05 -4.74 -12.58
CA PRO A 41 16.82 -5.09 -11.40
C PRO A 41 17.07 -3.89 -10.48
N GLY A 42 17.01 -4.11 -9.16
CA GLY A 42 17.21 -3.08 -8.15
C GLY A 42 16.03 -2.15 -7.90
N ARG A 43 14.93 -2.25 -8.68
CA ARG A 43 13.71 -1.50 -8.39
C ARG A 43 12.93 -2.12 -7.23
N MET A 44 12.30 -1.25 -6.44
CA MET A 44 11.39 -1.66 -5.38
C MET A 44 10.16 -2.37 -5.98
N LYS A 45 9.77 -3.48 -5.37
CA LYS A 45 8.60 -4.28 -5.77
C LYS A 45 7.30 -3.52 -5.54
N HIS A 46 6.33 -3.72 -6.42
CA HIS A 46 4.95 -3.29 -6.17
C HIS A 46 4.37 -4.01 -4.95
N ARG A 47 3.58 -3.31 -4.14
CA ARG A 47 2.93 -3.85 -2.92
C ARG A 47 1.40 -3.75 -2.96
N ALA A 48 0.86 -3.34 -4.11
CA ALA A 48 -0.56 -3.20 -4.33
C ALA A 48 -0.87 -3.33 -5.82
N VAL A 49 -2.08 -3.77 -6.14
CA VAL A 49 -2.69 -3.67 -7.47
C VAL A 49 -3.71 -2.53 -7.48
N LEU A 50 -3.91 -1.90 -8.63
CA LEU A 50 -5.00 -0.96 -8.86
C LEU A 50 -6.21 -1.68 -9.46
N ILE A 51 -7.39 -1.19 -9.11
CA ILE A 51 -8.66 -1.77 -9.53
C ILE A 51 -9.34 -0.76 -10.44
N LYS A 52 -9.70 -1.20 -11.65
CA LYS A 52 -10.50 -0.42 -12.59
C LYS A 52 -11.93 -0.95 -12.71
N ASP A 53 -12.87 -0.03 -12.89
CA ASP A 53 -14.26 -0.37 -13.20
C ASP A 53 -14.43 -0.79 -14.67
N LYS A 54 -15.67 -1.11 -15.04
CA LYS A 54 -16.05 -1.43 -16.42
C LYS A 54 -15.79 -0.33 -17.45
N SER A 55 -15.71 0.94 -17.02
CA SER A 55 -15.40 2.09 -17.88
C SER A 55 -13.90 2.31 -18.06
N GLY A 56 -13.06 1.56 -17.34
CA GLY A 56 -11.61 1.68 -17.34
C GLY A 56 -11.07 2.67 -16.32
N LYS A 57 -11.93 3.30 -15.51
CA LYS A 57 -11.51 4.26 -14.48
C LYS A 57 -10.98 3.51 -13.26
N ILE A 58 -9.87 3.97 -12.70
CA ILE A 58 -9.35 3.44 -11.43
C ILE A 58 -10.29 3.84 -10.28
N VAL A 59 -10.84 2.84 -9.59
CA VAL A 59 -11.81 3.00 -8.50
C VAL A 59 -11.30 2.53 -7.14
N GLY A 60 -10.24 1.72 -7.11
CA GLY A 60 -9.67 1.24 -5.86
C GLY A 60 -8.21 0.80 -5.96
N LYS A 61 -7.64 0.50 -4.79
CA LYS A 61 -6.33 -0.15 -4.63
C LYS A 61 -6.42 -1.31 -3.65
N LEU A 62 -5.72 -2.41 -3.94
CA LEU A 62 -5.62 -3.57 -3.06
C LEU A 62 -4.15 -3.80 -2.71
N GLY A 63 -3.77 -3.44 -1.48
CA GLY A 63 -2.44 -3.71 -0.92
C GLY A 63 -2.39 -4.98 -0.07
N HIS A 64 -1.18 -5.42 0.29
CA HIS A 64 -0.99 -6.66 1.08
C HIS A 64 -1.81 -6.71 2.38
N LEU A 65 -1.95 -5.59 3.11
CA LEU A 65 -2.76 -5.59 4.33
C LEU A 65 -4.25 -5.82 4.06
N ALA A 66 -4.78 -5.23 2.98
CA ALA A 66 -6.16 -5.44 2.56
C ALA A 66 -6.38 -6.90 2.12
N PHE A 67 -5.42 -7.45 1.38
CA PHE A 67 -5.39 -8.85 0.97
C PHE A 67 -5.43 -9.80 2.18
N LEU A 68 -4.58 -9.58 3.19
CA LEU A 68 -4.57 -10.40 4.41
C LEU A 68 -5.90 -10.30 5.19
N LYS A 69 -6.44 -9.09 5.34
CA LYS A 69 -7.75 -8.88 5.98
C LYS A 69 -8.88 -9.63 5.26
N ALA A 70 -8.83 -9.67 3.94
CA ALA A 70 -9.83 -10.39 3.14
C ALA A 70 -9.77 -11.91 3.34
N LEU A 71 -8.58 -12.47 3.62
CA LEU A 71 -8.41 -13.90 3.89
C LEU A 71 -8.81 -14.31 5.31
N GLU A 72 -8.84 -13.36 6.27
CA GLU A 72 -9.24 -13.58 7.66
C GLU A 72 -10.59 -12.88 7.98
N PRO A 73 -11.73 -13.48 7.58
CA PRO A 73 -13.06 -12.90 7.75
C PRO A 73 -13.47 -12.74 9.22
N LYS A 74 -12.79 -13.41 10.16
CA LYS A 74 -13.16 -13.24 11.57
C LYS A 74 -12.84 -11.81 12.07
N TYR A 75 -11.84 -11.15 11.51
CA TYR A 75 -11.54 -9.75 11.85
C TYR A 75 -12.62 -8.77 11.37
N SER A 76 -13.39 -9.09 10.32
CA SER A 76 -14.53 -8.26 9.94
C SER A 76 -15.75 -8.51 10.85
N SER A 77 -15.89 -9.71 11.42
CA SER A 77 -16.99 -10.03 12.35
C SER A 77 -16.81 -9.52 13.77
N LEU A 78 -15.58 -9.29 14.25
CA LEU A 78 -15.33 -8.82 15.62
C LEU A 78 -15.51 -7.30 15.82
N GLY A 79 -15.90 -6.55 14.79
CA GLY A 79 -15.82 -5.10 14.82
C GLY A 79 -14.37 -4.62 14.94
N ASP A 80 -14.19 -3.32 15.18
CA ASP A 80 -12.85 -2.75 15.26
C ASP A 80 -12.19 -3.14 16.60
N LEU A 81 -11.40 -4.22 16.60
CA LEU A 81 -10.58 -4.64 17.75
C LEU A 81 -9.70 -3.49 18.28
N LYS A 82 -9.31 -2.54 17.40
CA LYS A 82 -8.64 -1.31 17.81
C LYS A 82 -9.54 -0.40 18.65
N THR A 83 -10.85 -0.42 18.46
CA THR A 83 -11.80 0.29 19.31
C THR A 83 -11.88 -0.36 20.69
N LEU A 84 -11.83 -1.69 20.79
CA LEU A 84 -11.76 -2.41 22.06
C LEU A 84 -10.47 -2.11 22.84
N ALA A 85 -9.31 -2.13 22.16
CA ALA A 85 -8.04 -1.73 22.76
C ALA A 85 -8.02 -0.24 23.18
N ARG A 86 -8.59 0.66 22.35
CA ARG A 86 -8.76 2.08 22.69
C ARG A 86 -9.74 2.31 23.85
N ALA A 87 -10.69 1.40 24.06
CA ALA A 87 -11.62 1.43 25.19
C ALA A 87 -11.01 0.94 26.51
N GLY A 88 -9.70 0.61 26.54
CA GLY A 88 -8.98 0.25 27.75
C GLY A 88 -9.09 -1.23 28.14
N LEU A 89 -9.57 -2.09 27.23
CA LEU A 89 -9.54 -3.53 27.46
C LEU A 89 -8.09 -4.04 27.42
N SER A 90 -7.74 -4.92 28.36
CA SER A 90 -6.37 -5.44 28.47
C SER A 90 -6.03 -6.33 27.27
N ALA A 91 -4.74 -6.42 26.95
CA ALA A 91 -4.25 -7.28 25.87
C ALA A 91 -4.62 -8.75 26.13
N GLU A 92 -4.59 -9.18 27.40
CA GLU A 92 -4.97 -10.52 27.83
C GLU A 92 -6.45 -10.80 27.56
N PHE A 93 -7.33 -9.85 27.84
CA PHE A 93 -8.76 -10.00 27.56
C PHE A 93 -9.01 -10.15 26.05
N VAL A 94 -8.39 -9.30 25.24
CA VAL A 94 -8.49 -9.40 23.77
C VAL A 94 -7.95 -10.73 23.25
N ASN A 95 -6.83 -11.22 23.78
CA ASN A 95 -6.27 -12.53 23.44
C ASN A 95 -7.23 -13.67 23.82
N SER A 96 -7.80 -13.66 25.02
CA SER A 96 -8.77 -14.67 25.46
C SER A 96 -10.01 -14.72 24.55
N MET A 97 -10.43 -13.55 24.04
CA MET A 97 -11.54 -13.46 23.09
C MET A 97 -11.16 -14.09 21.75
N MET A 98 -9.97 -13.81 21.23
CA MET A 98 -9.48 -14.44 19.98
C MET A 98 -9.33 -15.96 20.09
N GLU A 99 -8.88 -16.47 21.24
CA GLU A 99 -8.83 -17.92 21.53
C GLU A 99 -10.24 -18.53 21.58
N THR A 100 -11.18 -17.87 22.28
CA THR A 100 -12.57 -18.33 22.39
C THR A 100 -13.25 -18.41 21.02
N TYR A 101 -13.04 -17.41 20.16
CA TYR A 101 -13.56 -17.40 18.79
C TYR A 101 -12.68 -18.18 17.80
N LYS A 102 -11.65 -18.88 18.29
CA LYS A 102 -10.79 -19.78 17.53
C LYS A 102 -10.19 -19.10 16.29
N PHE A 103 -9.71 -17.86 16.43
CA PHE A 103 -9.23 -17.05 15.30
C PHE A 103 -8.17 -17.74 14.45
N TRP A 104 -7.43 -18.66 15.07
CA TRP A 104 -6.24 -19.29 14.53
C TRP A 104 -6.44 -20.76 14.14
N ASP A 105 -7.65 -21.33 14.30
CA ASP A 105 -7.95 -22.77 14.11
C ASP A 105 -8.11 -23.20 12.62
N TYR A 106 -7.56 -22.44 11.69
CA TYR A 106 -7.62 -22.77 10.26
C TYR A 106 -6.30 -23.35 9.76
N LYS A 107 -6.38 -24.37 8.90
CA LYS A 107 -5.21 -24.77 8.10
C LYS A 107 -4.86 -23.67 7.13
N PHE A 108 -3.56 -23.41 6.94
CA PHE A 108 -3.08 -22.36 6.05
C PHE A 108 -3.62 -22.52 4.62
N GLU A 109 -3.74 -23.76 4.13
CA GLU A 109 -4.27 -24.07 2.80
C GLU A 109 -5.74 -23.67 2.64
N ASP A 110 -6.54 -23.81 3.70
CA ASP A 110 -7.96 -23.45 3.67
C ASP A 110 -8.15 -21.94 3.61
N ILE A 111 -7.29 -21.17 4.29
CA ILE A 111 -7.21 -19.72 4.18
C ILE A 111 -6.89 -19.33 2.73
N CYS A 112 -5.84 -19.91 2.16
CA CYS A 112 -5.41 -19.62 0.79
C CYS A 112 -6.47 -19.97 -0.26
N ARG A 113 -7.24 -21.06 -0.08
CA ARG A 113 -8.28 -21.48 -1.02
C ARG A 113 -9.39 -20.42 -1.18
N ARG A 114 -9.64 -19.60 -0.16
CA ARG A 114 -10.64 -18.50 -0.21
C ARG A 114 -10.31 -17.44 -1.25
N ALA A 115 -9.03 -17.21 -1.54
CA ALA A 115 -8.60 -16.19 -2.49
C ALA A 115 -9.24 -16.33 -3.88
N ARG A 116 -9.61 -17.56 -4.27
CA ARG A 116 -10.26 -17.85 -5.57
C ARG A 116 -11.68 -17.34 -5.69
N ASN A 117 -12.35 -17.05 -4.58
CA ASN A 117 -13.78 -16.69 -4.56
C ASN A 117 -14.06 -15.27 -4.04
N ILE A 118 -13.05 -14.58 -3.51
CA ILE A 118 -13.20 -13.22 -2.99
C ILE A 118 -12.98 -12.23 -4.14
N VAL A 119 -14.00 -11.41 -4.43
CA VAL A 119 -13.97 -10.39 -5.47
C VAL A 119 -13.28 -9.12 -4.96
N VAL A 120 -12.38 -8.55 -5.75
CA VAL A 120 -11.52 -7.44 -5.30
C VAL A 120 -12.28 -6.16 -4.97
N LYS A 121 -13.39 -5.85 -5.68
CA LYS A 121 -14.19 -4.64 -5.38
C LYS A 121 -14.73 -4.62 -3.94
N ASP A 122 -15.01 -5.79 -3.37
CA ASP A 122 -15.64 -5.92 -2.05
C ASP A 122 -14.63 -5.72 -0.91
N VAL A 123 -13.33 -5.77 -1.21
CA VAL A 123 -12.24 -5.76 -0.20
C VAL A 123 -11.14 -4.74 -0.50
N CYS A 124 -11.17 -4.07 -1.65
CA CYS A 124 -10.22 -3.03 -2.00
C CYS A 124 -10.46 -1.75 -1.18
N HIS A 125 -9.43 -0.91 -1.08
CA HIS A 125 -9.58 0.43 -0.53
C HIS A 125 -10.01 1.36 -1.67
N PRO A 126 -11.12 2.11 -1.54
CA PRO A 126 -11.55 3.05 -2.56
C PRO A 126 -10.51 4.17 -2.72
N ILE A 127 -10.43 4.75 -3.92
CA ILE A 127 -9.58 5.93 -4.14
C ILE A 127 -10.29 7.18 -3.57
N SER A 128 -10.01 7.49 -2.31
CA SER A 128 -10.40 8.76 -1.67
C SER A 128 -9.22 9.71 -1.46
N GLU A 129 -8.01 9.16 -1.39
CA GLU A 129 -6.77 9.88 -1.13
C GLU A 129 -5.91 9.89 -2.39
N ASN A 130 -5.52 11.08 -2.84
CA ASN A 130 -4.72 11.26 -4.05
C ASN A 130 -3.87 12.54 -4.02
N ILE A 131 -2.93 12.65 -4.96
CA ILE A 131 -2.06 13.82 -5.08
C ILE A 131 -1.91 14.23 -6.54
N ASP A 132 -1.88 15.53 -6.81
CA ASP A 132 -1.65 16.03 -8.17
C ASP A 132 -0.23 15.70 -8.64
N GLU A 133 -0.08 15.32 -9.91
CA GLU A 133 1.21 14.95 -10.49
C GLU A 133 2.24 16.10 -10.43
N ASN A 134 1.78 17.36 -10.39
CA ASN A 134 2.62 18.54 -10.32
C ASN A 134 2.84 19.06 -8.89
N ALA A 135 2.25 18.42 -7.88
CA ALA A 135 2.47 18.76 -6.49
C ALA A 135 3.96 18.62 -6.11
N PRO A 136 4.48 19.47 -5.21
CA PRO A 136 5.85 19.35 -4.72
C PRO A 136 6.02 18.10 -3.85
N LEU A 137 7.22 17.52 -3.82
CA LEU A 137 7.50 16.35 -2.96
C LEU A 137 7.29 16.61 -1.47
N SER A 138 7.40 17.86 -1.00
CA SER A 138 7.09 18.24 0.38
C SER A 138 5.62 17.99 0.75
N GLU A 139 4.69 18.23 -0.17
CA GLU A 139 3.27 17.88 0.02
C GLU A 139 3.09 16.36 0.10
N ALA A 140 3.83 15.60 -0.73
CA ALA A 140 3.79 14.15 -0.69
C ALA A 140 4.23 13.60 0.68
N ILE A 141 5.29 14.17 1.28
CA ILE A 141 5.73 13.79 2.64
C ILE A 141 4.59 13.98 3.65
N HIS A 142 3.94 15.15 3.63
CA HIS A 142 2.83 15.44 4.52
C HIS A 142 1.67 14.44 4.36
N LYS A 143 1.30 14.15 3.11
CA LYS A 143 0.23 13.19 2.78
C LYS A 143 0.54 11.77 3.22
N PHE A 144 1.78 11.29 3.05
CA PHE A 144 2.18 9.98 3.57
C PHE A 144 2.09 9.89 5.09
N VAL A 145 2.50 10.94 5.80
CA VAL A 145 2.40 11.00 7.27
C VAL A 145 0.94 11.01 7.73
N MET A 146 0.09 11.83 7.09
CA MET A 146 -1.32 11.92 7.46
C MET A 146 -2.09 10.62 7.22
N TRP A 147 -1.94 10.03 6.03
CA TRP A 147 -2.74 8.88 5.62
C TRP A 147 -2.16 7.55 6.06
N GLN A 148 -0.94 7.52 6.59
CA GLN A 148 -0.25 6.30 7.02
C GLN A 148 -0.28 5.21 5.93
N SER A 149 -0.11 5.63 4.67
CA SER A 149 -0.24 4.77 3.48
C SER A 149 1.12 4.36 2.93
N LEU A 150 1.18 3.21 2.24
CA LEU A 150 2.40 2.76 1.54
C LEU A 150 2.51 3.29 0.10
N SER A 151 1.41 3.82 -0.43
CA SER A 151 1.35 4.40 -1.76
C SER A 151 0.19 5.39 -1.88
N ILE A 152 0.38 6.40 -2.72
CA ILE A 152 -0.60 7.44 -3.02
C ILE A 152 -0.88 7.41 -4.53
N PRO A 153 -2.14 7.22 -4.96
CA PRO A 153 -2.54 7.42 -6.35
C PRO A 153 -2.27 8.87 -6.80
N VAL A 154 -1.69 9.02 -7.99
CA VAL A 154 -1.35 10.31 -8.58
C VAL A 154 -2.37 10.66 -9.65
N ILE A 155 -2.90 11.88 -9.60
CA ILE A 155 -3.90 12.38 -10.54
C ILE A 155 -3.35 13.44 -11.49
N ARG A 156 -3.91 13.46 -12.70
CA ARG A 156 -3.89 14.61 -13.62
C ARG A 156 -5.34 14.99 -13.87
N GLY A 157 -5.77 16.13 -13.32
CA GLY A 157 -7.20 16.46 -13.31
C GLY A 157 -7.99 15.40 -12.54
N ASN A 158 -8.89 14.66 -13.22
CA ASN A 158 -9.73 13.64 -12.59
C ASN A 158 -9.25 12.20 -12.83
N ASP A 159 -8.16 12.02 -13.57
CA ASP A 159 -7.68 10.71 -13.99
C ASP A 159 -6.45 10.29 -13.19
N ILE A 160 -6.44 9.03 -12.77
CA ILE A 160 -5.28 8.42 -12.12
C ILE A 160 -4.25 8.10 -13.19
N VAL A 161 -3.11 8.76 -13.13
CA VAL A 161 -2.02 8.63 -14.12
C VAL A 161 -0.83 7.82 -13.59
N GLY A 162 -0.77 7.57 -12.29
CA GLY A 162 0.31 6.81 -11.68
C GLY A 162 0.13 6.58 -10.19
N VAL A 163 1.20 6.07 -9.57
CA VAL A 163 1.27 5.78 -8.14
C VAL A 163 2.60 6.25 -7.59
N LEU A 164 2.58 7.14 -6.60
CA LEU A 164 3.75 7.48 -5.81
C LEU A 164 3.88 6.47 -4.67
N ARG A 165 5.03 5.80 -4.58
CA ARG A 165 5.29 4.80 -3.52
C ARG A 165 6.11 5.43 -2.40
N LEU A 166 5.80 5.07 -1.15
CA LEU A 166 6.56 5.53 0.01
C LEU A 166 8.06 5.17 -0.11
N SER A 167 8.36 4.00 -0.67
CA SER A 167 9.73 3.53 -0.89
C SER A 167 10.52 4.37 -1.88
N ASP A 168 9.87 4.89 -2.93
CA ASP A 168 10.55 5.75 -3.91
C ASP A 168 10.83 7.11 -3.30
N LEU A 169 9.84 7.70 -2.61
CA LEU A 169 10.00 8.96 -1.88
C LEU A 169 11.11 8.86 -0.82
N TYR A 170 11.12 7.77 -0.05
CA TYR A 170 12.19 7.52 0.92
C TYR A 170 13.56 7.42 0.23
N SER A 171 13.66 6.66 -0.86
CA SER A 171 14.93 6.49 -1.58
C SER A 171 15.46 7.81 -2.11
N GLU A 172 14.57 8.65 -2.63
CA GLU A 172 14.90 9.99 -3.12
C GLU A 172 15.42 10.88 -1.98
N ILE A 173 14.69 10.95 -0.87
CA ILE A 173 15.10 11.71 0.32
C ILE A 173 16.44 11.21 0.86
N ALA A 174 16.62 9.88 0.98
CA ALA A 174 17.85 9.28 1.47
C ALA A 174 19.04 9.61 0.56
N ASN A 175 18.83 9.65 -0.77
CA ASN A 175 19.86 10.06 -1.70
C ASN A 175 20.24 11.53 -1.51
N VAL A 176 19.26 12.43 -1.38
CA VAL A 176 19.53 13.85 -1.11
C VAL A 176 20.28 14.07 0.19
N ILE A 177 19.90 13.36 1.25
CA ILE A 177 20.60 13.43 2.54
C ILE A 177 22.08 13.06 2.38
N LYS A 178 22.37 11.97 1.66
CA LYS A 178 23.76 11.52 1.43
C LYS A 178 24.57 12.47 0.55
N THR A 179 23.96 13.12 -0.43
CA THR A 179 24.69 13.94 -1.42
C THR A 179 24.79 15.42 -1.05
N THR A 180 23.85 15.92 -0.26
CA THR A 180 23.68 17.36 -0.03
C THR A 180 23.67 17.73 1.46
N CYS A 181 23.35 16.79 2.33
CA CYS A 181 23.33 17.00 3.79
C CYS A 181 24.40 16.18 4.51
N ALA A 182 25.38 15.62 3.80
CA ALA A 182 26.52 14.99 4.44
C ALA A 182 27.28 16.06 5.24
N PRO A 183 27.59 15.82 6.53
CA PRO A 183 28.48 16.72 7.25
C PRO A 183 29.83 16.74 6.54
N ASP A 184 30.49 17.90 6.53
CA ASP A 184 31.88 18.01 6.08
C ASP A 184 32.72 16.93 6.77
N SER A 185 33.66 16.34 6.03
CA SER A 185 34.42 15.12 6.40
C SER A 185 35.29 15.23 7.66
N ASP A 186 35.14 16.28 8.46
CA ASP A 186 35.97 16.62 9.62
C ASP A 186 35.28 16.44 10.98
N GLU A 187 34.09 15.82 11.07
CA GLU A 187 33.53 15.42 12.37
C GLU A 187 34.02 14.02 12.81
N PRO A 188 34.91 13.92 13.82
CA PRO A 188 35.39 12.63 14.31
C PRO A 188 34.28 11.94 15.11
N GLY A 189 33.71 10.86 14.58
CA GLY A 189 32.86 9.98 15.40
C GLY A 189 31.75 9.17 14.73
N ARG A 190 31.62 9.10 13.40
CA ARG A 190 30.61 8.21 12.80
C ARG A 190 31.15 6.83 12.43
N ILE A 191 30.43 5.83 12.95
CA ILE A 191 30.67 4.39 12.87
C ILE A 191 30.93 4.00 11.41
N LYS A 192 32.06 3.31 11.20
CA LYS A 192 32.46 2.68 9.94
C LYS A 192 31.45 1.64 9.47
#